data_AF-A0A0B1SHX5-F1
#
_entry.id   AF-A0A0B1SHX5-F1
#
_cell.length_a   1.000
_cell.length_b   1.000
_cell.length_c   1.000
_cell.angle_alpha   90.00
_cell.angle_beta   90.00
_cell.angle_gamma   90.00
#
_symmetry.space_group_name_H-M   'P 1'
#
loop_
_entity.id
_entity.type
_entity.pdbx_description
1 polymer ?
#
loop_
_entity_poly.entity_id
_entity_poly.type
_entity_poly.pdbx_seq_one_letter_code
_entity_poly.pdbx_strand_id
1 'polypeptide(L)'
;MLVSLYAKSSSQVSSPEAGGVPFSCCLNSSQMAFKNFYCGHGVRLKEHAQTSMNTIYTDGCLPKLQLWLNNNVFLVGVVLIIVAVIQILGICFAQNLKSDIFAQRAKWYYTH
;
A
#
# COMPACT_ATOMS: atom_id res chain seq x y z
N MET A 1 -8.10 -18.98 2.11
CA MET A 1 -7.76 -17.55 2.29
C MET A 1 -9.08 -16.79 2.47
N LEU A 2 -9.62 -16.83 3.69
CA LEU A 2 -10.92 -16.26 4.05
C LEU A 2 -10.70 -14.88 4.66
N VAL A 3 -10.86 -13.82 3.86
CA VAL A 3 -11.14 -12.48 4.38
C VAL A 3 -12.47 -12.01 3.77
N SER A 4 -13.54 -12.67 4.19
CA SER A 4 -14.92 -12.20 4.02
C SER A 4 -15.45 -11.79 5.39
N LEU A 5 -14.82 -10.80 6.02
CA LEU A 5 -15.33 -10.22 7.26
C LEU A 5 -16.08 -8.94 6.92
N TYR A 6 -17.30 -8.86 7.46
CA TYR A 6 -18.37 -7.88 7.29
C TYR A 6 -19.38 -8.22 6.19
N ALA A 7 -20.56 -8.60 6.67
CA ALA A 7 -21.69 -9.15 5.93
C ALA A 7 -21.93 -8.44 4.59
N LYS A 8 -21.74 -9.15 3.48
CA LYS A 8 -22.34 -8.78 2.20
C LYS A 8 -23.84 -8.64 2.45
N SER A 9 -24.41 -7.49 2.09
CA SER A 9 -25.86 -7.34 1.95
C SER A 9 -26.31 -8.33 0.87
N SER A 10 -26.72 -9.53 1.29
CA SER A 10 -27.51 -10.42 0.45
C SER A 10 -28.97 -10.09 0.72
N SER A 11 -29.73 -9.83 -0.32
CA SER A 11 -31.19 -9.60 -0.28
C SER A 11 -32.00 -10.79 0.25
N GLN A 12 -31.33 -11.82 0.77
CA GLN A 12 -31.89 -13.11 1.18
C GLN A 12 -31.79 -13.35 2.69
N VAL A 13 -31.03 -12.53 3.44
CA VAL A 13 -30.93 -12.63 4.91
C VAL A 13 -31.12 -11.25 5.53
N SER A 14 -32.30 -11.01 6.07
CA SER A 14 -32.61 -9.80 6.84
C SER A 14 -32.01 -9.95 8.25
N SER A 15 -30.71 -9.68 8.37
CA SER A 15 -30.03 -9.59 9.67
C SER A 15 -29.90 -8.12 10.06
N PRO A 16 -30.21 -7.73 11.32
CA PRO A 16 -30.00 -6.37 11.82
C PRO A 16 -28.56 -5.87 11.61
N GLU A 17 -27.58 -6.77 11.58
CA GLU A 17 -26.15 -6.46 11.41
C GLU A 17 -25.70 -6.33 9.93
N ALA A 18 -26.62 -6.50 8.97
CA ALA A 18 -26.30 -6.49 7.55
C ALA A 18 -25.94 -5.08 7.06
N GLY A 19 -24.79 -4.96 6.36
CA GLY A 19 -24.33 -3.68 5.80
C GLY A 19 -23.51 -2.82 6.75
N GLY A 20 -23.00 -3.37 7.85
CA GLY A 20 -22.05 -2.68 8.72
C GLY A 20 -20.57 -2.75 8.25
N VAL A 21 -19.73 -1.88 8.80
CA VAL A 21 -18.27 -1.82 8.60
C VAL A 21 -17.55 -1.80 9.96
N PRO A 22 -16.27 -2.22 10.05
CA PRO A 22 -15.54 -2.18 11.31
C PRO A 22 -15.36 -0.74 11.81
N PHE A 23 -15.24 -0.59 13.12
CA PHE A 23 -15.03 0.70 13.78
C PHE A 23 -13.78 1.47 13.28
N SER A 24 -12.78 0.76 12.77
CA SER A 24 -11.59 1.36 12.15
C SER A 24 -11.90 2.20 10.91
N CYS A 25 -13.07 2.01 10.30
CA CYS A 25 -13.53 2.83 9.18
C CYS A 25 -14.21 4.13 9.64
N CYS A 26 -14.45 4.39 10.93
CA CYS A 26 -15.13 5.60 11.39
C CYS A 26 -14.21 6.82 11.48
N LEU A 27 -14.70 7.97 11.01
CA LEU A 27 -14.03 9.27 11.11
C LEU A 27 -14.08 9.74 12.58
N ASN A 28 -12.91 10.02 13.16
CA ASN A 28 -12.68 10.61 14.49
C ASN A 28 -13.37 9.91 15.69
N SER A 29 -12.81 8.77 16.10
CA SER A 29 -13.10 8.13 17.39
C SER A 29 -12.36 8.76 18.59
N SER A 30 -11.42 9.69 18.39
CA SER A 30 -10.52 10.14 19.46
C SER A 30 -11.04 11.34 20.26
N GLN A 31 -12.07 12.04 19.78
CA GLN A 31 -12.65 13.20 20.49
C GLN A 31 -13.84 12.89 21.40
N MET A 32 -14.38 11.67 21.37
CA MET A 32 -15.36 11.23 22.36
C MET A 32 -14.65 10.37 23.40
N ALA A 33 -14.67 10.79 24.66
CA ALA A 33 -14.18 10.02 25.80
C ALA A 33 -14.87 8.64 25.96
N PHE A 34 -15.88 8.35 25.14
CA PHE A 34 -16.60 7.10 25.06
C PHE A 34 -16.56 6.52 23.64
N LYS A 35 -16.13 5.25 23.51
CA LYS A 35 -16.01 4.53 22.23
C LYS A 35 -17.38 4.07 21.74
N ASN A 36 -17.95 4.76 20.76
CA ASN A 36 -19.26 4.43 20.18
C ASN A 36 -19.19 3.36 19.09
N PHE A 37 -19.43 2.09 19.46
CA PHE A 37 -19.41 0.97 18.51
C PHE A 37 -20.52 1.00 17.44
N TYR A 38 -21.52 1.88 17.58
CA TYR A 38 -22.65 2.02 16.66
C TYR A 38 -22.35 2.75 15.35
N CYS A 39 -21.21 3.46 15.24
CA CYS A 39 -20.89 4.27 14.05
C CYS A 39 -20.84 3.45 12.73
N GLY A 40 -20.42 2.19 12.80
CA GLY A 40 -20.27 1.33 11.62
C GLY A 40 -21.52 0.53 11.25
N HIS A 41 -22.62 0.63 11.98
CA HIS A 41 -23.79 -0.25 11.81
C HIS A 41 -24.74 0.25 10.71
N GLY A 42 -25.15 -0.63 9.79
CA GLY A 42 -26.15 -0.30 8.74
C GLY A 42 -25.72 0.72 7.69
N VAL A 43 -24.45 1.11 7.66
CA VAL A 43 -23.93 2.24 6.87
C VAL A 43 -23.96 2.00 5.36
N ARG A 44 -24.02 0.73 4.94
CA ARG A 44 -24.15 0.30 3.54
C ARG A 44 -25.60 0.08 3.10
N LEU A 45 -26.58 0.33 3.97
CA LEU A 45 -28.01 0.30 3.62
C LEU A 45 -28.37 1.61 2.90
N LYS A 46 -29.20 1.52 1.84
CA LYS A 46 -29.55 2.66 0.97
C LYS A 46 -30.10 3.88 1.72
N GLU A 47 -30.78 3.66 2.83
CA GLU A 47 -31.41 4.70 3.66
C GLU A 47 -30.38 5.58 4.40
N HIS A 48 -29.21 5.01 4.74
CA HIS A 48 -28.17 5.71 5.50
C HIS A 48 -26.92 6.05 4.67
N ALA A 49 -26.83 5.61 3.42
CA ALA A 49 -25.65 5.80 2.56
C ALA A 49 -25.26 7.29 2.38
N GLN A 50 -26.25 8.19 2.29
CA GLN A 50 -26.01 9.63 2.12
C GLN A 50 -25.40 10.29 3.37
N THR A 51 -25.90 9.91 4.56
CA THR A 51 -25.44 10.43 5.86
C THR A 51 -24.10 9.79 6.28
N SER A 52 -23.84 8.57 5.81
CA SER A 52 -22.65 7.77 6.18
C SER A 52 -21.34 8.24 5.52
N MET A 53 -21.42 9.04 4.45
CA MET A 53 -20.22 9.58 3.79
C MET A 53 -19.41 10.54 4.68
N ASN A 54 -20.06 11.19 5.66
CA ASN A 54 -19.41 12.16 6.55
C ASN A 54 -18.94 11.54 7.88
N THR A 55 -19.27 10.28 8.15
CA THR A 55 -18.96 9.59 9.41
C THR A 55 -17.96 8.44 9.24
N ILE A 56 -17.63 8.08 7.99
CA ILE A 56 -16.82 6.89 7.66
C ILE A 56 -15.82 7.22 6.56
N TYR A 57 -14.61 6.67 6.68
CA TYR A 57 -13.63 6.59 5.60
C TYR A 57 -14.17 5.72 4.46
N THR A 58 -14.65 6.37 3.41
CA THR A 58 -15.09 5.74 2.16
C THR A 58 -13.95 5.54 1.16
N ASP A 59 -12.84 6.27 1.36
CA ASP A 59 -11.65 6.18 0.54
C ASP A 59 -10.75 5.02 0.96
N GLY A 60 -10.43 4.14 0.00
CA GLY A 60 -9.40 3.12 0.17
C GLY A 60 -7.99 3.66 -0.11
N CYS A 61 -6.97 3.00 0.44
CA CYS A 61 -5.57 3.29 0.11
C CYS A 61 -5.27 3.05 -1.38
N LEU A 62 -5.82 1.97 -1.95
CA LEU A 62 -5.56 1.57 -3.33
C LEU A 62 -6.01 2.60 -4.39
N PRO A 63 -7.25 3.14 -4.38
CA PRO A 63 -7.66 4.15 -5.36
C PRO A 63 -6.86 5.45 -5.23
N LYS A 64 -6.47 5.85 -4.00
CA LYS A 64 -5.63 7.04 -3.78
C LYS A 64 -4.21 6.82 -4.31
N LEU A 65 -3.64 5.64 -4.10
CA LEU A 65 -2.34 5.25 -4.64
C LEU A 65 -2.38 5.23 -6.17
N GLN A 66 -3.44 4.70 -6.77
CA GLN A 66 -3.61 4.68 -8.22
C GLN A 66 -3.71 6.09 -8.80
N LEU A 67 -4.46 6.99 -8.15
CA LEU A 67 -4.54 8.39 -8.56
C LEU A 67 -3.18 9.10 -8.46
N TRP A 68 -2.46 8.88 -7.36
CA TRP A 68 -1.12 9.44 -7.17
C TRP A 68 -0.14 8.91 -8.20
N LEU A 69 -0.13 7.60 -8.45
CA LEU A 69 0.72 6.96 -9.47
C LEU A 69 0.43 7.48 -10.86
N ASN A 70 -0.86 7.61 -11.24
CA ASN A 70 -1.24 8.12 -12.55
C ASN A 70 -0.78 9.58 -12.75
N ASN A 71 -0.88 10.41 -11.71
CA ASN A 71 -0.43 11.80 -11.77
C ASN A 71 1.11 11.95 -11.74
N ASN A 72 1.84 10.98 -11.15
CA ASN A 72 3.29 11.05 -10.97
C ASN A 72 4.05 9.97 -11.77
N VAL A 73 3.42 9.38 -12.78
CA VAL A 73 3.98 8.25 -13.53
C VAL A 73 5.34 8.58 -14.15
N PHE A 74 5.51 9.82 -14.61
CA PHE A 74 6.77 10.30 -15.17
C PHE A 74 7.89 10.33 -14.13
N LEU A 75 7.60 10.88 -12.94
CA LEU A 75 8.58 10.95 -11.84
C LEU A 75 8.99 9.55 -11.39
N VAL A 76 8.02 8.65 -11.19
CA VAL A 76 8.28 7.26 -10.83
C VAL A 76 9.11 6.56 -11.90
N GLY A 77 8.79 6.77 -13.18
CA GLY A 77 9.56 6.21 -14.29
C GLY A 77 11.02 6.67 -14.30
N VAL A 78 11.27 7.97 -14.13
CA VAL A 78 12.63 8.54 -14.07
C VAL A 78 13.41 7.95 -12.90
N VAL A 79 12.81 7.85 -11.71
CA VAL A 79 13.47 7.25 -10.53
C VAL A 79 13.86 5.81 -10.78
N LEU A 80 12.97 5.00 -11.39
CA LEU A 80 13.28 3.61 -11.73
C LEU A 80 14.45 3.48 -12.70
N ILE A 81 14.53 4.35 -13.70
CA ILE A 81 15.64 4.37 -14.67
C ILE A 81 16.94 4.73 -13.96
N ILE A 82 16.94 5.76 -13.10
CA ILE A 82 18.13 6.16 -12.33
C ILE A 82 18.63 5.00 -11.47
N VAL A 83 17.73 4.32 -10.75
CA VAL A 83 18.09 3.16 -9.92
C VAL A 83 18.68 2.04 -10.79
N ALA A 84 18.09 1.75 -11.94
CA ALA A 84 18.61 0.74 -12.86
C ALA A 84 20.03 1.08 -13.35
N VAL A 85 20.29 2.34 -13.71
CA VAL A 85 21.62 2.80 -14.12
C VAL A 85 22.63 2.65 -12.97
N ILE A 86 22.28 3.06 -11.75
CA ILE A 86 23.15 2.92 -10.58
C ILE A 86 23.48 1.44 -10.33
N GLN A 87 22.50 0.54 -10.44
CA GLN A 87 22.74 -0.89 -10.28
C GLN A 87 23.70 -1.45 -11.34
N ILE A 88 23.52 -1.09 -12.61
CA ILE A 88 24.40 -1.53 -13.70
C ILE A 88 25.83 -1.02 -13.46
N LEU A 89 25.99 0.26 -13.11
CA LEU A 89 27.30 0.84 -12.79
C LEU A 89 27.96 0.12 -11.60
N GLY A 90 27.19 -0.20 -10.56
CA GLY A 90 27.68 -0.96 -9.41
C GLY A 90 28.21 -2.34 -9.80
N ILE A 91 27.48 -3.05 -10.66
CA ILE A 91 27.91 -4.36 -11.19
C ILE A 91 29.19 -4.22 -12.02
N CYS A 92 29.26 -3.24 -12.93
CA CYS A 92 30.44 -3.00 -13.76
C CYS A 92 31.67 -2.65 -12.90
N PHE A 93 31.52 -1.78 -11.90
CA PHE A 93 32.62 -1.45 -11.00
C PHE A 93 33.10 -2.65 -10.18
N ALA A 94 32.18 -3.47 -9.68
CA ALA A 94 32.54 -4.70 -8.98
C ALA A 94 33.35 -5.66 -9.87
N GLN A 95 32.98 -5.78 -11.14
CA GLN A 95 33.70 -6.62 -12.11
C GLN A 95 35.09 -6.06 -12.44
N ASN A 96 35.20 -4.75 -12.66
CA ASN A 96 36.48 -4.08 -12.90
C ASN A 96 37.43 -4.23 -11.71
N LEU A 97 36.93 -4.01 -10.50
CA LEU A 97 37.71 -4.20 -9.27
C LEU A 97 38.18 -5.64 -9.11
N LYS A 98 37.30 -6.61 -9.39
CA LYS A 98 37.65 -8.03 -9.37
C LYS A 98 38.79 -8.33 -10.35
N SER A 99 38.69 -7.85 -11.58
CA SER A 99 39.73 -8.03 -12.60
C SER A 99 41.07 -7.44 -12.17
N ASP A 100 41.05 -6.23 -11.61
CA ASP A 100 42.26 -5.56 -11.13
C ASP A 100 42.93 -6.31 -9.97
N ILE A 101 42.14 -6.80 -9.00
CA ILE A 101 42.66 -7.63 -7.89
C ILE A 101 43.33 -8.90 -8.44
N PHE A 102 42.75 -9.56 -9.43
CA PHE A 102 43.36 -10.75 -10.05
C PHE A 102 44.64 -10.40 -10.80
N ALA A 103 44.68 -9.28 -11.53
CA ALA A 103 45.88 -8.81 -12.23
C ALA A 103 47.00 -8.47 -11.25
N GLN A 104 46.69 -7.80 -10.13
CA GLN A 104 47.65 -7.51 -9.07
C GLN A 104 48.17 -8.81 -8.44
N ARG A 105 47.28 -9.74 -8.07
CA ARG A 105 47.68 -11.06 -7.55
C ARG A 105 48.63 -11.79 -8.50
N ALA A 106 48.33 -11.81 -9.80
CA ALA A 106 49.18 -12.48 -10.79
C ALA A 106 50.59 -11.85 -10.89
N LYS A 107 50.69 -10.52 -10.79
CA LYS A 107 51.98 -9.82 -10.74
C LYS A 107 52.82 -10.22 -9.53
N TRP A 108 52.20 -10.34 -8.35
CA TRP A 108 52.89 -10.78 -7.12
C TRP A 108 53.47 -12.19 -7.26
N TYR A 109 52.75 -13.13 -7.88
CA TYR A 109 53.24 -14.50 -8.10
C TYR A 109 54.41 -14.60 -9.09
N TYR A 110 54.60 -13.63 -9.99
CA TYR A 110 55.66 -13.66 -11.00
C TYR A 110 56.90 -12.85 -10.59
N THR A 111 56.78 -11.99 -9.57
CA THR A 111 57.84 -11.08 -9.10
C THR A 111 58.55 -11.61 -7.83
N HIS A 112 58.13 -12.76 -7.31
CA HIS A 112 58.80 -13.55 -6.26
C HIS A 112 58.99 -14.98 -6.77
#